data_AF-A0A562P0H4-F1
#
_entry.id   AF-A0A562P0H4-F1
#
_cell.length_a   1.000
_cell.length_b   1.000
_cell.length_c   1.000
_cell.angle_alpha   90.00
_cell.angle_beta   90.00
_cell.angle_gamma   90.00
#
_symmetry.space_group_name_H-M   'P 1'
#
loop_
_entity.id
_entity.type
_entity.pdbx_description
1 polymer ?
#
loop_
_entity_poly.entity_id
_entity_poly.type
_entity_poly.pdbx_seq_one_letter_code
_entity_poly.pdbx_strand_id
1 'polypeptide(L)'
;MQDIYIIGGSNSLLSGGWVANLRAGYSDKFKITNLSIGAATTLIGIYRILCDEVPDGATVVWEYALNESNHRNAGQSLQSLMWHFGWFMELAHRRSLHVLPVVIWTRPEHVKLKHNDYRAAVTEKIDRLGLNCIDAWDPMIAFAEGRQVPVSDLYLDDMHYAPQGGFPAALANLIAAAISTARIPDAQPEYLGKSLRLCTPSGPASEVFENSLFSADVHHLADPLHVEGKGHLLASYVIAANDAGALTVSIGHSLFEVYSLQGAPGYRDPGRLLKHVVHWQTTDDIGFVADNMVLSGDDPEGKPKVQNMFSWRGPLKDKMRQDGYICSLLEV
;
A
#
# COMPACT_ATOMS: atom_id res chain seq x y z
N MET A 1 -17.14 -0.35 22.95
CA MET A 1 -16.58 0.38 21.79
C MET A 1 -15.59 -0.55 21.13
N GLN A 2 -15.76 -0.84 19.84
CA GLN A 2 -14.85 -1.71 19.09
C GLN A 2 -13.76 -0.86 18.43
N ASP A 3 -12.51 -1.28 18.54
CA ASP A 3 -11.39 -0.62 17.89
C ASP A 3 -11.27 -1.12 16.45
N ILE A 4 -11.28 -0.19 15.49
CA ILE A 4 -11.19 -0.48 14.06
C ILE A 4 -9.97 0.22 13.48
N TYR A 5 -9.14 -0.55 12.79
CA TYR A 5 -7.96 -0.07 12.09
C TYR A 5 -8.23 -0.07 10.59
N ILE A 6 -8.10 1.08 9.94
CA ILE A 6 -8.27 1.19 8.48
C ILE A 6 -6.89 1.18 7.84
N ILE A 7 -6.67 0.20 6.97
CA ILE A 7 -5.46 0.10 6.16
C ILE A 7 -5.88 0.14 4.69
N GLY A 8 -5.74 1.30 4.07
CA GLY A 8 -6.18 1.49 2.70
C GLY A 8 -5.52 2.64 1.95
N GLY A 9 -6.14 2.97 0.83
CA GLY A 9 -5.67 3.94 -0.14
C GLY A 9 -6.15 5.37 0.10
N SER A 10 -6.09 6.18 -0.95
CA SER A 10 -6.46 7.60 -0.89
C SER A 10 -7.95 7.85 -0.65
N ASN A 11 -8.85 6.95 -1.09
CA ASN A 11 -10.29 7.05 -0.79
C ASN A 11 -10.58 7.00 0.71
N SER A 12 -9.73 6.30 1.47
CA SER A 12 -9.79 6.21 2.92
C SER A 12 -9.28 7.47 3.63
N LEU A 13 -8.62 8.40 2.93
CA LEU A 13 -8.03 9.63 3.48
C LEU A 13 -8.82 10.91 3.17
N LEU A 14 -9.75 10.87 2.20
CA LEU A 14 -10.46 12.06 1.75
C LEU A 14 -11.30 12.70 2.88
N SER A 15 -11.21 14.03 2.97
CA SER A 15 -12.17 14.80 3.76
C SER A 15 -13.57 14.61 3.19
N GLY A 16 -14.51 14.19 4.03
CA GLY A 16 -15.86 13.78 3.59
C GLY A 16 -15.91 12.44 2.86
N GLY A 17 -14.81 11.68 2.82
CA GLY A 17 -14.77 10.31 2.31
C GLY A 17 -15.45 9.32 3.26
N TRP A 18 -15.41 8.02 2.94
CA TRP A 18 -16.16 7.00 3.67
C TRP A 18 -15.68 6.84 5.12
N VAL A 19 -14.38 6.93 5.39
CA VAL A 19 -13.84 6.87 6.77
C VAL A 19 -14.30 8.08 7.60
N ALA A 20 -14.35 9.27 6.99
CA ALA A 20 -14.83 10.47 7.68
C ALA A 20 -16.31 10.33 8.05
N ASN A 21 -17.14 9.80 7.14
CA ASN A 21 -18.55 9.52 7.41
C ASN A 21 -18.73 8.41 8.46
N LEU A 22 -17.89 7.37 8.43
CA LEU A 22 -17.92 6.29 9.42
C LEU A 22 -17.62 6.82 10.83
N ARG A 23 -16.59 7.69 10.97
CA ARG A 23 -16.27 8.37 12.24
C ARG A 23 -17.40 9.26 12.72
N ALA A 24 -17.97 10.09 11.84
CA ALA A 24 -19.03 11.00 12.21
C ALA A 24 -20.31 10.27 12.63
N GLY A 25 -20.70 9.23 11.89
CA GLY A 25 -21.96 8.52 12.09
C GLY A 25 -21.95 7.45 13.19
N TYR A 26 -20.78 6.95 13.60
CA TYR A 26 -20.67 5.76 14.45
C TYR A 26 -19.61 5.88 15.56
N SER A 27 -19.26 7.10 15.97
CA SER A 27 -18.27 7.37 17.04
C SER A 27 -18.66 6.82 18.41
N ASP A 28 -19.96 6.59 18.65
CA ASP A 28 -20.48 5.95 19.86
C ASP A 28 -20.22 4.43 19.89
N LYS A 29 -20.01 3.82 18.72
CA LYS A 29 -19.79 2.37 18.56
C LYS A 29 -18.34 2.02 18.32
N PHE A 30 -17.64 2.83 17.53
CA PHE A 30 -16.32 2.51 16.99
C PHE A 30 -15.28 3.57 17.33
N LYS A 31 -14.09 3.12 17.73
CA LYS A 31 -12.88 3.93 17.77
C LYS A 31 -12.05 3.64 16.53
N ILE A 32 -11.93 4.62 15.64
CA ILE A 32 -11.37 4.41 14.29
C ILE A 32 -9.98 5.01 14.17
N THR A 33 -8.97 4.15 14.08
CA THR A 33 -7.59 4.50 13.76
C THR A 33 -7.39 4.32 12.25
N ASN A 34 -6.98 5.38 11.55
CA ASN A 34 -6.78 5.33 10.11
C ASN A 34 -5.28 5.38 9.79
N LEU A 35 -4.73 4.25 9.36
CA LEU A 35 -3.32 4.07 9.00
C LEU A 35 -3.10 4.10 7.48
N SER A 36 -4.14 4.47 6.73
CA SER A 36 -4.12 4.51 5.26
C SER A 36 -3.05 5.45 4.73
N ILE A 37 -2.48 5.10 3.58
CA ILE A 37 -1.49 5.91 2.86
C ILE A 37 -1.91 5.98 1.40
N GLY A 38 -1.99 7.21 0.88
CA GLY A 38 -2.40 7.46 -0.49
C GLY A 38 -1.42 6.87 -1.51
N ALA A 39 -1.98 6.26 -2.54
CA ALA A 39 -1.22 5.68 -3.64
C ALA A 39 -0.13 4.68 -3.18
N ALA A 40 -0.55 3.78 -2.29
CA ALA A 40 0.21 2.66 -1.77
C ALA A 40 -0.55 1.35 -1.98
N THR A 41 0.10 0.22 -1.70
CA THR A 41 -0.47 -1.14 -1.83
C THR A 41 -0.50 -1.81 -0.46
N THR A 42 -0.93 -3.09 -0.43
CA THR A 42 -0.90 -3.94 0.77
C THR A 42 0.46 -4.00 1.45
N LEU A 43 1.56 -3.72 0.75
CA LEU A 43 2.90 -3.63 1.35
C LEU A 43 2.98 -2.61 2.49
N ILE A 44 2.23 -1.50 2.44
CA ILE A 44 2.16 -0.57 3.58
C ILE A 44 1.38 -1.19 4.74
N GLY A 45 0.32 -1.95 4.46
CA GLY A 45 -0.38 -2.72 5.49
C GLY A 45 0.54 -3.71 6.21
N ILE A 46 1.37 -4.43 5.46
CA ILE A 46 2.40 -5.33 6.01
C ILE A 46 3.36 -4.56 6.91
N TYR A 47 3.88 -3.42 6.45
CA TYR A 47 4.77 -2.57 7.24
C TYR A 47 4.13 -2.17 8.58
N ARG A 48 2.90 -1.65 8.54
CA ARG A 48 2.18 -1.18 9.74
C ARG A 48 1.96 -2.30 10.75
N ILE A 49 1.65 -3.50 10.27
CA ILE A 49 1.56 -4.67 11.12
C ILE A 49 2.94 -4.98 11.71
N LEU A 50 4.00 -5.09 10.91
CA LEU A 50 5.33 -5.44 11.42
C LEU A 50 5.95 -4.38 12.36
N CYS A 51 5.48 -3.13 12.31
CA CYS A 51 5.83 -2.06 13.25
C CYS A 51 4.92 -2.01 14.49
N ASP A 52 4.06 -3.01 14.71
CA ASP A 52 3.13 -3.09 15.84
C ASP A 52 2.15 -1.92 15.98
N GLU A 53 1.87 -1.22 14.87
CA GLU A 53 0.86 -0.17 14.84
C GLU A 53 -0.57 -0.71 14.83
N VAL A 54 -0.72 -1.99 14.49
CA VAL A 54 -1.96 -2.75 14.55
C VAL A 54 -1.84 -3.80 15.65
N PRO A 55 -2.60 -3.67 16.76
CA PRO A 55 -2.54 -4.64 17.85
C PRO A 55 -3.05 -6.02 17.45
N ASP A 56 -2.53 -7.06 18.09
CA ASP A 56 -3.04 -8.43 17.97
C ASP A 56 -4.55 -8.47 18.29
N GLY A 57 -5.29 -9.32 17.57
CA GLY A 57 -6.74 -9.45 17.76
C GLY A 57 -7.59 -8.32 17.17
N ALA A 58 -6.98 -7.23 16.68
CA ALA A 58 -7.71 -6.05 16.21
C ALA A 58 -8.60 -6.35 15.00
N THR A 59 -9.64 -5.52 14.80
CA THR A 59 -10.42 -5.51 13.56
C THR A 59 -9.79 -4.57 12.55
N VAL A 60 -9.52 -5.07 11.35
CA VAL A 60 -8.87 -4.36 10.26
C VAL A 60 -9.79 -4.27 9.05
N VAL A 61 -9.98 -3.07 8.53
CA VAL A 61 -10.60 -2.86 7.21
C VAL A 61 -9.47 -2.70 6.20
N TRP A 62 -9.38 -3.64 5.26
CA TRP A 62 -8.39 -3.62 4.18
C TRP A 62 -9.02 -2.99 2.93
N GLU A 63 -8.39 -1.94 2.39
CA GLU A 63 -8.88 -1.22 1.20
C GLU A 63 -7.70 -0.84 0.28
N TYR A 64 -7.12 -1.83 -0.42
CA TYR A 64 -6.05 -1.57 -1.40
C TYR A 64 -6.35 -2.08 -2.80
N ALA A 65 -7.48 -2.73 -3.03
CA ALA A 65 -7.81 -3.33 -4.33
C ALA A 65 -7.78 -2.32 -5.49
N LEU A 66 -8.23 -1.08 -5.26
CA LEU A 66 -8.14 -0.01 -6.24
C LEU A 66 -6.69 0.32 -6.59
N ASN A 67 -5.83 0.48 -5.58
CA ASN A 67 -4.43 0.80 -5.79
C ASN A 67 -3.69 -0.34 -6.49
N GLU A 68 -3.90 -1.58 -6.07
CA GLU A 68 -3.26 -2.75 -6.64
C GLU A 68 -3.70 -2.99 -8.09
N SER A 69 -4.97 -2.76 -8.43
CA SER A 69 -5.45 -2.73 -9.81
C SER A 69 -4.69 -1.70 -10.66
N ASN A 70 -4.42 -0.51 -10.11
CA ASN A 70 -3.65 0.52 -10.83
C ASN A 70 -2.17 0.16 -10.97
N HIS A 71 -1.56 -0.42 -9.93
CA HIS A 71 -0.20 -0.95 -10.00
C HIS A 71 -0.09 -2.07 -11.05
N ARG A 72 -1.11 -2.94 -11.15
CA ARG A 72 -1.21 -3.98 -12.17
C ARG A 72 -1.26 -3.40 -13.58
N ASN A 73 -2.06 -2.35 -13.78
CA ASN A 73 -2.16 -1.65 -15.06
C ASN A 73 -0.86 -0.91 -15.43
N ALA A 74 -0.09 -0.49 -14.42
CA ALA A 74 1.23 0.14 -14.57
C ALA A 74 2.40 -0.85 -14.69
N GLY A 75 2.13 -2.15 -14.78
CA GLY A 75 3.12 -3.18 -15.10
C GLY A 75 3.68 -3.96 -13.91
N GLN A 76 3.19 -3.75 -12.68
CA GLN A 76 3.48 -4.69 -11.59
C GLN A 76 2.80 -6.03 -11.90
N SER A 77 3.49 -7.14 -11.64
CA SER A 77 2.94 -8.46 -11.95
C SER A 77 1.81 -8.84 -11.01
N LEU A 78 0.86 -9.60 -11.54
CA LEU A 78 -0.22 -10.18 -10.76
C LEU A 78 0.32 -11.05 -9.61
N GLN A 79 1.37 -11.82 -9.88
CA GLN A 79 1.99 -12.71 -8.89
C GLN A 79 2.53 -11.93 -7.68
N SER A 80 3.30 -10.87 -7.93
CA SER A 80 3.84 -10.01 -6.87
C SER A 80 2.72 -9.42 -6.00
N LEU A 81 1.67 -8.89 -6.62
CA LEU A 81 0.50 -8.35 -5.91
C LEU A 81 -0.20 -9.42 -5.05
N MET A 82 -0.50 -10.58 -5.64
CA MET A 82 -1.23 -11.65 -4.93
C MET A 82 -0.42 -12.30 -3.82
N TRP A 83 0.91 -12.30 -3.93
CA TRP A 83 1.79 -12.79 -2.88
C TRP A 83 1.86 -11.82 -1.70
N HIS A 84 1.96 -10.52 -1.95
CA HIS A 84 1.89 -9.52 -0.87
C HIS A 84 0.52 -9.52 -0.20
N PHE A 85 -0.56 -9.64 -0.97
CA PHE A 85 -1.90 -9.80 -0.42
C PHE A 85 -2.02 -11.05 0.45
N GLY A 86 -1.47 -12.17 -0.01
CA GLY A 86 -1.42 -13.40 0.79
C GLY A 86 -0.59 -13.26 2.07
N TRP A 87 0.57 -12.61 2.01
CA TRP A 87 1.37 -12.34 3.21
C TRP A 87 0.64 -11.48 4.24
N PHE A 88 -0.09 -10.47 3.79
CA PHE A 88 -0.91 -9.66 4.70
C PHE A 88 -1.97 -10.51 5.40
N MET A 89 -2.65 -11.39 4.65
CA MET A 89 -3.65 -12.31 5.22
C MET A 89 -3.00 -13.34 6.15
N GLU A 90 -1.80 -13.83 5.84
CA GLU A 90 -1.06 -14.73 6.72
C GLU A 90 -0.61 -14.03 8.01
N LEU A 91 -0.14 -12.77 7.94
CA LEU A 91 0.15 -11.98 9.12
C LEU A 91 -1.12 -11.74 9.96
N ALA A 92 -2.25 -11.46 9.31
CA ALA A 92 -3.54 -11.34 9.98
C ALA A 92 -3.94 -12.64 10.68
N HIS A 93 -3.77 -13.80 10.04
CA HIS A 93 -3.98 -15.09 10.66
C HIS A 93 -3.11 -15.27 11.92
N ARG A 94 -1.79 -15.09 11.78
CA ARG A 94 -0.82 -15.28 12.86
C ARG A 94 -1.05 -14.36 14.05
N ARG A 95 -1.53 -13.14 13.80
CA ARG A 95 -1.82 -12.13 14.83
C ARG A 95 -3.29 -12.09 15.24
N SER A 96 -4.10 -13.05 14.78
CA SER A 96 -5.53 -13.13 15.05
C SER A 96 -6.32 -11.86 14.68
N LEU A 97 -5.89 -11.15 13.63
CA LEU A 97 -6.58 -9.94 13.16
C LEU A 97 -7.86 -10.33 12.42
N HIS A 98 -8.97 -9.67 12.77
CA HIS A 98 -10.25 -9.83 12.09
C HIS A 98 -10.30 -8.90 10.88
N VAL A 99 -10.26 -9.43 9.67
CA VAL A 99 -10.17 -8.64 8.44
C VAL A 99 -11.55 -8.53 7.77
N LEU A 100 -11.91 -7.31 7.38
CA LEU A 100 -12.99 -7.00 6.46
C LEU A 100 -12.41 -6.35 5.20
N PRO A 101 -12.26 -7.09 4.09
CA PRO A 101 -11.96 -6.51 2.79
C PRO A 101 -13.06 -5.57 2.30
N VAL A 102 -12.63 -4.40 1.82
CA VAL A 102 -13.48 -3.43 1.12
C VAL A 102 -12.86 -3.17 -0.24
N VAL A 103 -13.53 -3.63 -1.30
CA VAL A 103 -13.08 -3.51 -2.68
C VAL A 103 -13.72 -2.28 -3.31
N ILE A 104 -12.89 -1.27 -3.55
CA ILE A 104 -13.24 -0.01 -4.20
C ILE A 104 -12.79 -0.04 -5.67
N TRP A 105 -13.51 0.66 -6.53
CA TRP A 105 -13.32 0.67 -7.97
C TRP A 105 -13.02 2.06 -8.52
N THR A 106 -12.26 2.11 -9.61
CA THR A 106 -11.99 3.35 -10.33
C THR A 106 -13.15 3.72 -11.26
N ARG A 107 -13.27 5.00 -11.60
CA ARG A 107 -14.28 5.46 -12.56
C ARG A 107 -14.14 4.79 -13.92
N PRO A 108 -12.92 4.63 -14.51
CA PRO A 108 -12.77 3.97 -15.79
C PRO A 108 -13.18 2.49 -15.75
N GLU A 109 -12.96 1.78 -14.64
CA GLU A 109 -13.44 0.39 -14.48
C GLU A 109 -14.98 0.35 -14.56
N HIS A 110 -15.68 1.20 -13.80
CA HIS A 110 -17.15 1.28 -13.83
C HIS A 110 -17.71 1.70 -15.20
N VAL A 111 -17.14 2.74 -15.81
CA VAL A 111 -17.68 3.33 -17.04
C VAL A 111 -17.37 2.48 -18.27
N LYS A 112 -16.18 1.87 -18.33
CA LYS A 112 -15.75 1.07 -19.50
C LYS A 112 -16.02 -0.43 -19.33
N LEU A 113 -16.46 -0.86 -18.15
CA LEU A 113 -16.68 -2.27 -17.81
C LEU A 113 -15.44 -3.14 -18.08
N LYS A 114 -14.26 -2.58 -17.83
CA LYS A 114 -12.97 -3.25 -18.10
C LYS A 114 -12.21 -3.42 -16.80
N HIS A 115 -12.18 -4.65 -16.31
CA HIS A 115 -11.42 -5.05 -15.12
C HIS A 115 -10.15 -5.76 -15.58
N ASN A 116 -9.06 -5.63 -14.81
CA ASN A 116 -7.87 -6.45 -15.03
C ASN A 116 -7.98 -7.79 -14.30
N ASP A 117 -7.04 -8.68 -14.61
CA ASP A 117 -6.90 -10.02 -14.02
C ASP A 117 -6.76 -10.00 -12.49
N TYR A 118 -6.21 -8.91 -11.92
CA TYR A 118 -6.09 -8.73 -10.48
C TYR A 118 -7.45 -8.73 -9.76
N ARG A 119 -8.51 -8.14 -10.33
CA ARG A 119 -9.84 -8.11 -9.71
C ARG A 119 -10.41 -9.52 -9.50
N ALA A 120 -10.31 -10.37 -10.51
CA ALA A 120 -10.74 -11.77 -10.39
C ALA A 120 -9.90 -12.53 -9.36
N ALA A 121 -8.58 -12.34 -9.37
CA ALA A 121 -7.67 -13.04 -8.48
C ALA A 121 -7.86 -12.64 -7.00
N VAL A 122 -8.11 -11.35 -6.71
CA VAL A 122 -8.33 -10.89 -5.33
C VAL A 122 -9.67 -11.39 -4.80
N THR A 123 -10.74 -11.35 -5.59
CA THR A 123 -12.05 -11.89 -5.20
C THR A 123 -11.95 -13.39 -4.92
N GLU A 124 -11.35 -14.17 -5.84
CA GLU A 124 -11.16 -15.61 -5.64
C GLU A 124 -10.34 -15.92 -4.38
N LYS A 125 -9.32 -15.11 -4.07
CA LYS A 125 -8.50 -15.30 -2.87
C LYS A 125 -9.27 -14.95 -1.59
N ILE A 126 -10.04 -13.86 -1.58
CA ILE A 126 -10.92 -13.49 -0.47
C ILE A 126 -11.91 -14.62 -0.15
N ASP A 127 -12.56 -15.17 -1.19
CA ASP A 127 -13.53 -16.25 -1.03
C ASP A 127 -12.88 -17.52 -0.47
N ARG A 128 -11.70 -17.90 -0.99
CA ARG A 128 -10.93 -19.06 -0.49
C ARG A 128 -10.47 -18.91 0.96
N LEU A 129 -10.27 -17.68 1.43
CA LEU A 129 -9.89 -17.38 2.81
C LEU A 129 -11.10 -17.29 3.75
N GLY A 130 -12.32 -17.54 3.25
CA GLY A 130 -13.55 -17.52 4.05
C GLY A 130 -13.94 -16.13 4.57
N LEU A 131 -13.46 -15.07 3.91
CA LEU A 131 -13.70 -13.69 4.32
C LEU A 131 -14.99 -13.15 3.71
N ASN A 132 -15.74 -12.37 4.50
CA ASN A 132 -16.81 -11.54 3.95
C ASN A 132 -16.19 -10.30 3.32
N CYS A 133 -16.71 -9.88 2.16
CA CYS A 133 -16.20 -8.72 1.44
C CYS A 133 -17.32 -7.72 1.17
N ILE A 134 -17.00 -6.44 1.31
CA ILE A 134 -17.82 -5.37 0.72
C ILE A 134 -17.19 -5.03 -0.63
N ASP A 135 -17.84 -5.49 -1.69
CA ASP A 135 -17.55 -5.01 -3.03
C ASP A 135 -18.43 -3.79 -3.33
N ALA A 136 -17.81 -2.63 -3.60
CA ALA A 136 -18.52 -1.38 -3.85
C ALA A 136 -19.17 -1.30 -5.24
N TRP A 137 -18.95 -2.27 -6.12
CA TRP A 137 -19.45 -2.26 -7.50
C TRP A 137 -20.99 -2.17 -7.56
N ASP A 138 -21.68 -3.21 -7.11
CA ASP A 138 -23.15 -3.27 -7.14
C ASP A 138 -23.80 -2.20 -6.26
N PRO A 139 -23.33 -1.94 -5.02
CA PRO A 139 -23.86 -0.86 -4.20
C PRO A 139 -23.77 0.51 -4.88
N MET A 140 -22.70 0.80 -5.62
CA MET A 140 -22.56 2.06 -6.33
C MET A 140 -23.57 2.18 -7.48
N ILE A 141 -23.75 1.11 -8.26
CA ILE A 141 -24.72 1.08 -9.35
C ILE A 141 -26.13 1.31 -8.79
N ALA A 142 -26.53 0.54 -7.78
CA ALA A 142 -27.84 0.67 -7.15
C ALA A 142 -28.06 2.06 -6.54
N PHE A 143 -27.01 2.65 -5.94
CA PHE A 143 -27.08 4.01 -5.41
C PHE A 143 -27.28 5.06 -6.51
N ALA A 144 -26.55 4.94 -7.63
CA ALA A 144 -26.68 5.83 -8.77
C ALA A 144 -28.09 5.77 -9.39
N GLU A 145 -28.61 4.55 -9.59
CA GLU A 145 -29.95 4.30 -10.10
C GLU A 145 -31.03 4.89 -9.19
N GLY A 146 -30.94 4.65 -7.87
CA GLY A 146 -31.87 5.20 -6.88
C GLY A 146 -31.85 6.73 -6.78
N ARG A 147 -30.73 7.36 -7.17
CA ARG A 147 -30.58 8.82 -7.26
C ARG A 147 -30.88 9.38 -8.64
N GLN A 148 -31.11 8.53 -9.64
CA GLN A 148 -31.28 8.90 -11.04
C GLN A 148 -30.10 9.76 -11.57
N VAL A 149 -28.88 9.41 -11.17
CA VAL A 149 -27.64 10.06 -11.64
C VAL A 149 -26.74 9.05 -12.35
N PRO A 150 -25.93 9.48 -13.32
CA PRO A 150 -24.87 8.64 -13.87
C PRO A 150 -23.88 8.20 -12.78
N VAL A 151 -23.41 6.95 -12.84
CA VAL A 151 -22.36 6.44 -11.95
C VAL A 151 -21.11 7.33 -11.97
N SER A 152 -20.77 7.91 -13.12
CA SER A 152 -19.64 8.83 -13.27
C SER A 152 -19.69 10.04 -12.35
N ASP A 153 -20.89 10.48 -11.97
CA ASP A 153 -21.09 11.69 -11.18
C ASP A 153 -20.85 11.43 -9.69
N LEU A 154 -20.72 10.16 -9.30
CA LEU A 154 -20.33 9.73 -7.96
C LEU A 154 -18.80 9.77 -7.75
N TYR A 155 -18.04 10.21 -8.75
CA TYR A 155 -16.59 10.32 -8.72
C TYR A 155 -16.13 11.78 -8.78
N LEU A 156 -15.11 12.11 -8.00
CA LEU A 156 -14.41 13.40 -8.06
C LEU A 156 -13.45 13.45 -9.26
N ASP A 157 -12.73 12.35 -9.47
CA ASP A 157 -11.81 12.12 -10.56
C ASP A 157 -11.79 10.62 -10.89
N ASP A 158 -10.86 10.16 -11.74
CA ASP A 158 -10.84 8.75 -12.14
C ASP A 158 -10.56 7.77 -10.99
N MET A 159 -10.06 8.26 -9.85
CA MET A 159 -9.52 7.46 -8.75
C MET A 159 -10.31 7.61 -7.45
N HIS A 160 -11.03 8.72 -7.30
CA HIS A 160 -11.64 9.12 -6.03
C HIS A 160 -13.16 9.25 -6.12
N TYR A 161 -13.86 8.70 -5.13
CA TYR A 161 -15.29 8.95 -4.96
C TYR A 161 -15.54 10.41 -4.55
N ALA A 162 -16.58 11.02 -5.10
CA ALA A 162 -16.96 12.39 -4.80
C ALA A 162 -17.52 12.49 -3.36
N PRO A 163 -16.87 13.25 -2.45
CA PRO A 163 -17.36 13.40 -1.06
C PRO A 163 -18.80 13.93 -0.98
N GLN A 164 -19.16 14.82 -1.90
CA GLN A 164 -20.49 15.44 -1.96
C GLN A 164 -21.54 14.62 -2.71
N GLY A 165 -21.16 13.50 -3.33
CA GLY A 165 -22.07 12.63 -4.08
C GLY A 165 -22.94 11.72 -3.21
N GLY A 166 -22.73 11.73 -1.88
CA GLY A 166 -23.49 10.92 -0.92
C GLY A 166 -23.14 9.42 -0.87
N PHE A 167 -22.55 8.87 -1.93
CA PHE A 167 -22.12 7.46 -1.95
C PHE A 167 -21.09 7.12 -0.85
N PRO A 168 -20.08 7.95 -0.53
CA PRO A 168 -19.17 7.65 0.58
C PRO A 168 -19.87 7.45 1.93
N ALA A 169 -20.97 8.16 2.19
CA ALA A 169 -21.79 7.96 3.39
C ALA A 169 -22.57 6.65 3.34
N ALA A 170 -23.10 6.27 2.16
CA ALA A 170 -23.74 4.97 1.96
C ALA A 170 -22.76 3.81 2.16
N LEU A 171 -21.53 3.92 1.62
CA LEU A 171 -20.47 2.94 1.82
C LEU A 171 -20.09 2.83 3.30
N ALA A 172 -19.98 3.95 4.03
CA ALA A 172 -19.73 3.93 5.46
C ALA A 172 -20.82 3.16 6.24
N ASN A 173 -22.09 3.29 5.86
CA ASN A 173 -23.18 2.52 6.46
C ASN A 173 -23.08 1.02 6.19
N LEU A 174 -22.71 0.63 4.96
CA LEU A 174 -22.47 -0.78 4.62
C LEU A 174 -21.33 -1.37 5.46
N ILE A 175 -20.22 -0.63 5.60
CA ILE A 175 -19.07 -1.04 6.41
C ILE A 175 -19.46 -1.14 7.89
N ALA A 176 -20.17 -0.15 8.43
CA ALA A 176 -20.63 -0.18 9.81
C ALA A 176 -21.54 -1.38 10.11
N ALA A 177 -22.40 -1.76 9.16
CA ALA A 177 -23.29 -2.91 9.29
C ALA A 177 -22.55 -4.25 9.18
N ALA A 178 -21.47 -4.31 8.39
CA ALA A 178 -20.73 -5.54 8.14
C ALA A 178 -19.51 -5.74 9.05
N ILE A 179 -19.11 -4.75 9.85
CA ILE A 179 -17.86 -4.85 10.63
C ILE A 179 -17.84 -6.04 11.60
N SER A 180 -18.99 -6.42 12.15
CA SER A 180 -19.13 -7.60 13.02
C SER A 180 -18.95 -8.93 12.29
N THR A 181 -18.91 -8.90 10.95
CA THR A 181 -18.69 -10.05 10.08
C THR A 181 -17.23 -10.24 9.67
N ALA A 182 -16.33 -9.33 10.10
CA ALA A 182 -14.89 -9.46 9.91
C ALA A 182 -14.38 -10.77 10.55
N ARG A 183 -13.46 -11.44 9.88
CA ARG A 183 -12.97 -12.77 10.29
C ARG A 183 -11.47 -12.84 10.24
N ILE A 184 -10.91 -13.71 11.08
CA ILE A 184 -9.51 -14.10 10.94
C ILE A 184 -9.41 -14.95 9.67
N PRO A 185 -8.58 -14.57 8.69
CA PRO A 185 -8.40 -15.37 7.47
C PRO A 185 -7.83 -16.75 7.80
N ASP A 186 -8.18 -17.73 6.99
CA ASP A 186 -7.62 -19.07 7.10
C ASP A 186 -6.10 -19.06 6.85
N ALA A 187 -5.39 -19.96 7.54
CA ALA A 187 -3.95 -20.13 7.38
C ALA A 187 -3.63 -20.53 5.93
N GLN A 188 -2.52 -20.02 5.39
CA GLN A 188 -2.12 -20.26 4.01
C GLN A 188 -0.89 -21.19 3.96
N PRO A 189 -1.03 -22.43 3.45
CA PRO A 189 0.05 -23.43 3.46
C PRO A 189 1.35 -22.97 2.79
N GLU A 190 1.27 -22.11 1.77
CA GLU A 190 2.44 -21.62 1.02
C GLU A 190 3.39 -20.73 1.85
N TYR A 191 2.94 -20.24 3.01
CA TYR A 191 3.73 -19.44 3.95
C TYR A 191 4.22 -20.22 5.17
N LEU A 192 3.91 -21.51 5.26
CA LEU A 192 4.33 -22.35 6.37
C LEU A 192 5.86 -22.41 6.45
N GLY A 193 6.40 -22.16 7.64
CA GLY A 193 7.85 -22.14 7.88
C GLY A 193 8.57 -20.89 7.39
N LYS A 194 7.86 -19.95 6.75
CA LYS A 194 8.39 -18.67 6.32
C LYS A 194 8.06 -17.55 7.30
N SER A 195 8.83 -16.47 7.30
CA SER A 195 8.49 -15.25 8.03
C SER A 195 8.89 -13.98 7.29
N LEU A 196 8.25 -12.87 7.65
CA LEU A 196 8.60 -11.55 7.15
C LEU A 196 9.38 -10.77 8.20
N ARG A 197 10.36 -9.98 7.76
CA ARG A 197 11.17 -9.12 8.60
C ARG A 197 11.40 -7.77 7.95
N LEU A 198 11.33 -6.72 8.77
CA LEU A 198 11.84 -5.40 8.42
C LEU A 198 13.31 -5.33 8.82
N CYS A 199 14.19 -5.08 7.85
CA CYS A 199 15.62 -4.93 8.04
C CYS A 199 16.00 -3.46 7.81
N THR A 200 16.46 -2.78 8.87
CA THR A 200 16.89 -1.38 8.81
C THR A 200 18.37 -1.27 8.44
N PRO A 201 18.82 -0.13 7.88
CA PRO A 201 20.24 0.17 7.75
C PRO A 201 21.01 0.07 9.06
N SER A 202 22.27 -0.33 8.95
CA SER A 202 23.23 -0.32 10.04
C SER A 202 23.64 1.12 10.34
N GLY A 203 23.68 1.47 11.64
CA GLY A 203 24.05 2.82 12.08
C GLY A 203 22.84 3.65 12.53
N PRO A 204 23.08 4.86 13.04
CA PRO A 204 22.02 5.73 13.53
C PRO A 204 21.17 6.28 12.37
N ALA A 205 19.89 6.53 12.65
CA ALA A 205 19.03 7.29 11.76
C ALA A 205 19.59 8.70 11.54
N SER A 206 19.45 9.21 10.31
CA SER A 206 19.83 10.57 9.96
C SER A 206 18.83 11.59 10.52
N GLU A 207 17.55 11.23 10.53
CA GLU A 207 16.45 12.02 11.08
C GLU A 207 15.24 11.14 11.40
N VAL A 208 14.22 11.73 12.04
CA VAL A 208 12.88 11.15 12.14
C VAL A 208 11.98 11.88 11.16
N PHE A 209 11.37 11.14 10.23
CA PHE A 209 10.30 11.69 9.40
C PHE A 209 8.98 11.50 10.12
N GLU A 210 8.26 12.59 10.37
CA GLU A 210 6.97 12.58 11.06
C GLU A 210 5.93 13.42 10.32
N ASN A 211 4.73 12.88 10.21
CA ASN A 211 3.52 13.61 9.86
C ASN A 211 2.34 13.11 10.70
N SER A 212 1.13 13.62 10.44
CA SER A 212 -0.06 13.27 11.23
C SER A 212 -0.47 11.79 11.18
N LEU A 213 0.10 10.99 10.29
CA LEU A 213 -0.26 9.58 10.05
C LEU A 213 0.91 8.61 10.24
N PHE A 214 2.15 9.09 10.34
CA PHE A 214 3.33 8.25 10.24
C PHE A 214 4.54 8.90 10.91
N SER A 215 5.30 8.09 11.64
CA SER A 215 6.62 8.45 12.14
C SER A 215 7.57 7.28 11.88
N ALA A 216 8.76 7.55 11.36
CA ALA A 216 9.82 6.55 11.25
C ALA A 216 11.21 7.19 11.23
N ASP A 217 12.17 6.39 11.67
CA ASP A 217 13.59 6.63 11.48
C ASP A 217 13.95 6.57 9.99
N VAL A 218 14.69 7.56 9.53
CA VAL A 218 15.08 7.72 8.13
C VAL A 218 16.59 7.86 8.01
N HIS A 219 17.16 7.11 7.07
CA HIS A 219 18.57 7.15 6.71
C HIS A 219 18.73 7.84 5.35
N HIS A 220 19.59 8.85 5.28
CA HIS A 220 19.88 9.54 4.02
C HIS A 220 20.73 8.67 3.10
N LEU A 221 20.46 8.75 1.80
CA LEU A 221 21.18 7.99 0.76
C LEU A 221 22.42 8.72 0.23
N ALA A 222 22.97 9.67 1.00
CA ALA A 222 24.16 10.43 0.62
C ALA A 222 25.44 9.57 0.70
N ASP A 223 25.48 8.66 1.66
CA ASP A 223 26.52 7.64 1.81
C ASP A 223 25.90 6.25 1.59
N PRO A 224 26.68 5.25 1.16
CA PRO A 224 26.19 3.88 1.05
C PRO A 224 25.64 3.35 2.38
N LEU A 225 24.40 2.88 2.36
CA LEU A 225 23.74 2.25 3.49
C LEU A 225 23.90 0.73 3.40
N HIS A 226 24.23 0.10 4.53
CA HIS A 226 24.36 -1.35 4.63
C HIS A 226 23.18 -1.93 5.42
N VAL A 227 22.44 -2.85 4.82
CA VAL A 227 21.35 -3.57 5.49
C VAL A 227 21.75 -5.03 5.62
N GLU A 228 21.80 -5.50 6.87
CA GLU A 228 22.07 -6.91 7.18
C GLU A 228 20.77 -7.71 7.14
N GLY A 229 20.83 -8.90 6.54
CA GLY A 229 19.67 -9.77 6.44
C GLY A 229 19.92 -10.97 5.56
N LYS A 230 19.06 -11.98 5.71
CA LYS A 230 19.08 -13.17 4.87
C LYS A 230 17.67 -13.52 4.46
N GLY A 231 17.40 -13.56 3.16
CA GLY A 231 16.07 -13.86 2.63
C GLY A 231 15.80 -13.22 1.28
N HIS A 232 14.59 -13.43 0.78
CA HIS A 232 14.12 -12.84 -0.45
C HIS A 232 13.71 -11.39 -0.24
N LEU A 233 14.31 -10.47 -1.00
CA LEU A 233 14.02 -9.04 -0.98
C LEU A 233 12.70 -8.77 -1.71
N LEU A 234 11.65 -8.45 -0.96
CA LEU A 234 10.31 -8.20 -1.52
C LEU A 234 10.13 -6.72 -1.87
N ALA A 235 10.47 -5.84 -0.91
CA ALA A 235 10.24 -4.42 -1.03
C ALA A 235 11.25 -3.60 -0.20
N SER A 236 11.34 -2.32 -0.51
CA SER A 236 11.97 -1.31 0.34
C SER A 236 10.97 -0.21 0.65
N TYR A 237 10.97 0.27 1.89
CA TYR A 237 10.17 1.42 2.33
C TYR A 237 11.05 2.66 2.35
N VAL A 238 10.54 3.72 1.74
CA VAL A 238 11.30 4.94 1.48
C VAL A 238 10.44 6.15 1.74
N ILE A 239 11.09 7.25 2.10
CA ILE A 239 10.53 8.59 1.98
C ILE A 239 10.94 9.13 0.62
N ALA A 240 9.94 9.39 -0.23
CA ALA A 240 10.11 9.89 -1.58
C ALA A 240 9.59 11.33 -1.69
N ALA A 241 10.20 12.13 -2.56
CA ALA A 241 9.82 13.51 -2.83
C ALA A 241 9.84 13.80 -4.33
N ASN A 242 9.33 14.96 -4.74
CA ASN A 242 9.39 15.37 -6.14
C ASN A 242 10.84 15.53 -6.63
N ASP A 243 11.72 15.99 -5.75
CA ASP A 243 13.16 16.14 -5.92
C ASP A 243 13.94 15.04 -5.16
N ALA A 244 13.40 13.82 -5.15
CA ALA A 244 14.20 12.65 -4.86
C ALA A 244 15.10 12.28 -6.05
N GLY A 245 16.11 11.44 -5.86
CA GLY A 245 16.87 10.88 -6.98
C GLY A 245 16.60 9.40 -7.19
N ALA A 246 17.66 8.63 -7.48
CA ALA A 246 17.58 7.19 -7.68
C ALA A 246 18.00 6.42 -6.42
N LEU A 247 17.48 5.20 -6.26
CA LEU A 247 17.91 4.20 -5.30
C LEU A 247 18.60 3.07 -6.07
N THR A 248 19.90 2.93 -5.88
CA THR A 248 20.67 1.80 -6.36
C THR A 248 20.67 0.71 -5.29
N VAL A 249 20.30 -0.51 -5.65
CA VAL A 249 20.31 -1.67 -4.77
C VAL A 249 21.34 -2.66 -5.28
N SER A 250 22.29 -3.03 -4.44
CA SER A 250 23.29 -4.06 -4.71
C SER A 250 23.18 -5.18 -3.68
N ILE A 251 23.23 -6.43 -4.15
CA ILE A 251 23.21 -7.62 -3.30
C ILE A 251 24.57 -8.30 -3.41
N GLY A 252 25.30 -8.39 -2.30
CA GLY A 252 26.72 -8.75 -2.33
C GLY A 252 27.55 -7.77 -3.16
N HIS A 253 28.22 -8.26 -4.19
CA HIS A 253 29.05 -7.44 -5.11
C HIS A 253 28.38 -7.15 -6.45
N SER A 254 27.11 -7.52 -6.61
CA SER A 254 26.39 -7.37 -7.87
C SER A 254 25.30 -6.32 -7.75
N LEU A 255 25.25 -5.43 -8.74
CA LEU A 255 24.10 -4.56 -8.94
C LEU A 255 22.86 -5.42 -9.13
N PHE A 256 21.86 -5.21 -8.27
CA PHE A 256 20.57 -5.86 -8.39
C PHE A 256 19.65 -5.03 -9.30
N GLU A 257 19.39 -3.76 -8.95
CA GLU A 257 18.54 -2.88 -9.74
C GLU A 257 18.71 -1.41 -9.32
N VAL A 258 18.32 -0.48 -10.20
CA VAL A 258 18.24 0.96 -9.90
C VAL A 258 16.81 1.45 -10.08
N TYR A 259 16.24 2.10 -9.07
CA TYR A 259 14.87 2.61 -9.06
C TYR A 259 14.84 4.13 -8.97
N SER A 260 13.85 4.76 -9.60
CA SER A 260 13.58 6.16 -9.35
C SER A 260 12.75 6.32 -8.08
N LEU A 261 13.13 7.29 -7.24
CA LEU A 261 12.35 7.72 -6.09
C LEU A 261 11.61 9.05 -6.33
N GLN A 262 11.72 9.65 -7.52
CA GLN A 262 11.01 10.90 -7.83
C GLN A 262 9.50 10.68 -7.84
N GLY A 263 8.75 11.52 -7.12
CA GLY A 263 7.28 11.48 -7.13
C GLY A 263 6.69 11.63 -8.54
N ALA A 264 5.54 11.00 -8.78
CA ALA A 264 4.80 11.13 -10.04
C ALA A 264 4.40 12.58 -10.35
N PRO A 265 4.29 12.96 -11.64
CA PRO A 265 3.88 14.31 -12.02
C PRO A 265 2.47 14.60 -11.52
N GLY A 266 2.22 15.82 -11.05
CA GLY A 266 0.88 16.26 -10.62
C GLY A 266 0.56 16.07 -9.14
N TYR A 267 1.47 15.49 -8.34
CA TYR A 267 1.42 15.68 -6.88
C TYR A 267 1.62 17.17 -6.57
N ARG A 268 0.51 17.85 -6.26
CA ARG A 268 0.47 19.30 -5.99
C ARG A 268 1.20 19.70 -4.72
N ASP A 269 1.43 18.73 -3.83
CA ASP A 269 2.19 18.94 -2.61
C ASP A 269 3.66 18.56 -2.86
N PRO A 270 4.63 19.49 -2.70
CA PRO A 270 6.05 19.17 -2.78
C PRO A 270 6.55 18.29 -1.63
N GLY A 271 5.68 17.94 -0.67
CA GLY A 271 6.03 17.17 0.51
C GLY A 271 6.65 15.79 0.25
N ARG A 272 7.47 15.40 1.23
CA ARG A 272 8.03 14.05 1.40
C ARG A 272 6.91 13.07 1.80
N LEU A 273 6.85 11.91 1.15
CA LEU A 273 5.81 10.90 1.35
C LEU A 273 6.41 9.52 1.56
N LEU A 274 5.82 8.75 2.47
CA LEU A 274 6.08 7.32 2.57
C LEU A 274 5.64 6.61 1.29
N LYS A 275 6.56 5.86 0.70
CA LYS A 275 6.35 5.00 -0.46
C LYS A 275 7.05 3.66 -0.26
N HIS A 276 6.81 2.74 -1.19
CA HIS A 276 7.52 1.48 -1.27
C HIS A 276 8.02 1.25 -2.69
N VAL A 277 9.19 0.63 -2.80
CA VAL A 277 9.77 0.12 -4.03
C VAL A 277 9.61 -1.39 -4.01
N VAL A 278 9.06 -1.97 -5.07
CA VAL A 278 8.86 -3.42 -5.20
C VAL A 278 10.07 -4.03 -5.90
N HIS A 279 10.74 -5.00 -5.28
CA HIS A 279 11.93 -5.61 -5.86
C HIS A 279 11.64 -6.84 -6.73
N TRP A 280 10.39 -7.26 -6.76
CA TRP A 280 9.97 -8.52 -7.38
C TRP A 280 8.96 -8.30 -8.52
N GLN A 281 9.27 -8.80 -9.72
CA GLN A 281 8.36 -8.78 -10.86
C GLN A 281 7.95 -10.19 -11.32
N THR A 282 8.79 -11.21 -11.19
CA THR A 282 8.51 -12.60 -11.60
C THR A 282 9.21 -13.58 -10.66
N THR A 283 8.76 -14.84 -10.54
CA THR A 283 9.41 -15.83 -9.64
C THR A 283 10.93 -15.91 -9.78
N ASP A 284 11.44 -15.64 -10.98
CA ASP A 284 12.82 -15.87 -11.34
C ASP A 284 13.70 -14.64 -11.08
N ASP A 285 13.12 -13.49 -10.70
CA ASP A 285 13.83 -12.22 -10.49
C ASP A 285 13.82 -11.70 -9.04
N ILE A 286 13.33 -12.51 -8.10
CA ILE A 286 13.35 -12.15 -6.69
C ILE A 286 14.79 -12.18 -6.14
N GLY A 287 15.30 -11.02 -5.74
CA GLY A 287 16.65 -10.91 -5.19
C GLY A 287 16.79 -11.68 -3.89
N PHE A 288 17.81 -12.53 -3.76
CA PHE A 288 18.12 -13.24 -2.52
C PHE A 288 19.30 -12.59 -1.81
N VAL A 289 19.05 -11.96 -0.66
CA VAL A 289 20.08 -11.41 0.21
C VAL A 289 20.66 -12.57 1.02
N ALA A 290 21.96 -12.85 0.86
CA ALA A 290 22.63 -13.92 1.60
C ALA A 290 23.06 -13.46 3.00
N ASP A 291 23.71 -12.30 3.07
CA ASP A 291 24.25 -11.72 4.30
C ASP A 291 23.99 -10.20 4.38
N ASN A 292 24.31 -9.47 3.30
CA ASN A 292 24.14 -8.02 3.25
C ASN A 292 23.61 -7.54 1.89
N MET A 293 23.04 -6.34 1.91
CA MET A 293 22.80 -5.53 0.73
C MET A 293 23.30 -4.10 0.96
N VAL A 294 23.69 -3.45 -0.12
CA VAL A 294 24.19 -2.07 -0.13
C VAL A 294 23.22 -1.21 -0.94
N LEU A 295 22.84 -0.08 -0.37
CA LEU A 295 21.94 0.89 -0.97
C LEU A 295 22.68 2.20 -1.17
N SER A 296 22.61 2.80 -2.35
CA SER A 296 23.19 4.13 -2.59
C SER A 296 22.25 5.05 -3.36
N GLY A 297 22.44 6.34 -3.16
CA GLY A 297 21.70 7.39 -3.85
C GLY A 297 22.45 7.97 -5.05
N ASP A 298 23.47 7.31 -5.59
CA ASP A 298 24.32 7.91 -6.63
C ASP A 298 23.53 8.20 -7.93
N ASP A 299 24.02 9.17 -8.70
CA ASP A 299 23.49 9.45 -10.04
C ASP A 299 23.72 8.22 -10.93
N PRO A 300 22.66 7.57 -11.42
CA PRO A 300 22.82 6.32 -12.14
C PRO A 300 23.41 6.56 -13.53
N GLU A 301 24.31 5.67 -13.97
CA GLU A 301 24.88 5.71 -15.32
C GLU A 301 23.79 5.53 -16.42
N GLY A 302 22.65 4.96 -16.06
CA GLY A 302 21.51 4.70 -16.94
C GLY A 302 20.18 5.23 -16.40
N LYS A 303 19.11 5.09 -17.21
CA LYS A 303 17.76 5.46 -16.77
C LYS A 303 17.27 4.46 -15.71
N PRO A 304 16.91 4.90 -14.50
CA PRO A 304 16.41 4.01 -13.47
C PRO A 304 15.02 3.47 -13.83
N LYS A 305 14.67 2.32 -13.24
CA LYS A 305 13.34 1.74 -13.31
C LYS A 305 12.33 2.65 -12.62
N VAL A 306 11.25 2.96 -13.33
CA VAL A 306 10.15 3.77 -12.81
C VAL A 306 8.99 2.85 -12.50
N GLN A 307 8.59 2.81 -11.23
CA GLN A 307 7.40 2.08 -10.79
C GLN A 307 6.19 3.00 -10.73
N ASN A 308 5.01 2.41 -10.60
CA ASN A 308 3.79 3.19 -10.42
C ASN A 308 3.95 4.19 -9.27
N MET A 309 3.39 5.39 -9.44
CA MET A 309 3.51 6.52 -8.50
C MET A 309 4.89 7.18 -8.40
N PHE A 310 5.87 6.71 -9.17
CA PHE A 310 7.14 7.39 -9.37
C PHE A 310 7.23 7.99 -10.80
N SER A 311 8.22 8.84 -11.01
CA SER A 311 8.59 9.39 -12.31
C SER A 311 10.11 9.40 -12.46
N TRP A 312 10.64 9.73 -13.63
CA TRP A 312 12.04 10.09 -13.77
C TRP A 312 12.15 11.29 -14.70
N ARG A 313 12.57 12.42 -14.14
CA ARG A 313 12.75 13.71 -14.84
C ARG A 313 14.22 14.01 -15.15
N GLY A 314 15.10 13.07 -14.82
CA GLY A 314 16.55 13.21 -14.91
C GLY A 314 17.21 13.47 -13.55
N PRO A 315 18.55 13.51 -13.54
CA PRO A 315 19.33 13.84 -12.35
C PRO A 315 18.98 15.24 -11.82
N LEU A 316 19.04 15.41 -10.51
CA LEU A 316 18.83 16.70 -9.88
C LEU A 316 20.11 17.52 -9.99
N LYS A 317 20.06 18.61 -10.76
CA LYS A 317 21.14 19.59 -10.77
C LYS A 317 20.96 20.53 -9.58
N ASP A 318 21.98 20.65 -8.76
CA ASP A 318 22.14 21.71 -7.73
C ASP A 318 21.12 21.71 -6.58
N LYS A 319 20.36 20.61 -6.36
CA LYS A 319 19.41 20.49 -5.24
C LYS A 319 19.82 19.40 -4.26
N MET A 320 19.71 19.71 -2.97
CA MET A 320 19.81 18.70 -1.91
C MET A 320 18.62 17.75 -2.01
N ARG A 321 18.91 16.46 -2.07
CA ARG A 321 17.92 15.39 -2.13
C ARG A 321 17.07 15.36 -0.86
N GLN A 322 15.77 15.13 -1.02
CA GLN A 322 14.84 15.01 0.11
C GLN A 322 14.32 13.57 0.31
N ASP A 323 14.89 12.61 -0.42
CA ASP A 323 14.61 11.21 -0.19
C ASP A 323 15.34 10.63 1.02
N GLY A 324 14.79 9.55 1.53
CA GLY A 324 15.42 8.77 2.59
C GLY A 324 14.93 7.33 2.58
N TYR A 325 15.74 6.47 3.17
CA TYR A 325 15.50 5.05 3.27
C TYR A 325 15.06 4.69 4.69
N ILE A 326 14.05 3.84 4.83
CA ILE A 326 13.55 3.39 6.13
C ILE A 326 14.05 1.97 6.40
N CYS A 327 13.57 1.00 5.63
CA CYS A 327 13.92 -0.41 5.81
C CYS A 327 13.58 -1.25 4.57
N SER A 328 14.08 -2.47 4.55
CA SER A 328 13.74 -3.51 3.59
C SER A 328 12.79 -4.54 4.18
N LEU A 329 11.87 -5.04 3.36
CA LEU A 329 11.06 -6.21 3.65
C LEU A 329 11.74 -7.47 3.08
N LEU A 330 12.17 -8.37 3.96
CA LEU A 330 12.70 -9.68 3.60
C LEU A 330 11.72 -10.81 3.98
N GLU A 331 11.56 -11.78 3.09
CA GLU A 331 10.97 -13.09 3.38
C GLU A 331 12.08 -14.10 3.70
N VAL A 332 12.04 -14.70 4.89
CA VAL A 332 13.03 -15.64 5.41
C VAL A 332 12.43 -17.02 5.65
#